data_AF-A0A399NRN5-F1
#
_entry.id   AF-A0A399NRN5-F1
#
_cell.length_a   1.000
_cell.length_b   1.000
_cell.length_c   1.000
_cell.angle_alpha   90.00
_cell.angle_beta   90.00
_cell.angle_gamma   90.00
#
_symmetry.space_group_name_H-M   'P 1'
#
loop_
_entity.id
_entity.type
_entity.pdbx_description
1 polymer ?
#
loop_
_entity_poly.entity_id
_entity_poly.type
_entity_poly.pdbx_seq_one_letter_code
_entity_poly.pdbx_strand_id
1 'polypeptide(L)'
;PGYAPLVACRACRQAARCTVCTGPLGMSTATSTPTCGWCGHLAGDWRCANCGSDELRLVTIGAGRTAEELGRAFPGVQVVLADGERHVQEVDAESRLVVATRGAEPVAAG
;
A
#
# COMPACT_ATOMS: atom_id res chain seq x y z
N PRO A 1 9.26 12.15 4.14
CA PRO A 1 10.01 11.10 3.41
C PRO A 1 9.01 10.11 2.80
N GLY A 2 8.75 10.28 1.51
CA GLY A 2 7.62 9.66 0.81
C GLY A 2 7.82 8.17 0.58
N TYR A 3 6.88 7.37 1.06
CA TYR A 3 6.87 5.93 0.86
C TYR A 3 6.42 5.65 -0.58
N ALA A 4 7.29 5.07 -1.41
CA ALA A 4 6.84 4.59 -2.73
C ALA A 4 5.99 3.31 -2.51
N PRO A 5 4.74 3.25 -3.00
CA PRO A 5 3.91 2.07 -2.87
C PRO A 5 4.63 0.81 -3.37
N LEU A 6 4.48 -0.31 -2.65
CA LEU A 6 5.07 -1.59 -3.06
C LEU A 6 4.47 -2.06 -4.38
N VAL A 7 5.21 -2.92 -5.08
CA VAL A 7 4.77 -3.51 -6.34
C VAL A 7 4.77 -5.03 -6.32
N ALA A 8 3.91 -5.61 -7.15
CA ALA A 8 3.83 -7.04 -7.40
C ALA A 8 3.64 -7.31 -8.89
N CYS A 9 3.93 -8.55 -9.31
CA CYS A 9 3.64 -9.02 -10.65
C CYS A 9 2.15 -8.86 -10.97
N ARG A 10 1.82 -8.22 -12.09
CA ARG A 10 0.43 -8.05 -12.53
C ARG A 10 -0.21 -9.38 -12.93
N ALA A 11 0.56 -10.29 -13.54
CA ALA A 11 0.07 -11.58 -14.03
C ALA A 11 -0.21 -12.60 -12.91
N CYS A 12 0.74 -12.83 -12.00
CA CYS A 12 0.61 -13.89 -10.97
C CYS A 12 0.49 -13.37 -9.53
N ARG A 13 0.55 -12.05 -9.31
CA ARG A 13 0.47 -11.38 -8.00
C ARG A 13 1.63 -11.66 -7.04
N GLN A 14 2.70 -12.31 -7.49
CA GLN A 14 3.92 -12.49 -6.69
C GLN A 14 4.53 -11.13 -6.34
N ALA A 15 4.90 -10.93 -5.08
CA ALA A 15 5.56 -9.70 -4.61
C ALA A 15 6.87 -9.47 -5.37
N ALA A 16 7.10 -8.26 -5.86
CA ALA A 16 8.31 -7.93 -6.58
C ALA A 16 9.46 -7.65 -5.61
N ARG A 17 10.59 -8.35 -5.80
CA ARG A 17 11.77 -8.28 -4.96
C ARG A 17 12.98 -7.85 -5.78
N CYS A 18 13.89 -7.13 -5.13
CA CYS A 18 15.17 -6.74 -5.69
C CYS A 18 16.02 -7.98 -5.98
N THR A 19 16.61 -8.04 -7.17
CA THR A 19 17.52 -9.13 -7.58
C THR A 19 18.86 -9.07 -6.86
N VAL A 20 19.24 -7.92 -6.28
CA VAL A 20 20.51 -7.70 -5.58
C VAL A 20 20.44 -8.09 -4.10
N CYS A 21 19.38 -7.68 -3.40
CA CYS A 21 19.30 -7.84 -1.94
C CYS A 21 17.99 -8.49 -1.44
N THR A 22 17.10 -8.90 -2.36
CA THR A 22 15.78 -9.47 -2.05
C THR A 22 14.85 -8.49 -1.30
N GLY A 23 15.25 -7.23 -1.17
CA GLY A 23 14.44 -6.17 -0.59
C GLY A 23 13.18 -5.87 -1.39
N PRO A 24 12.18 -5.21 -0.78
CA PRO A 24 10.95 -4.83 -1.46
C PRO A 24 11.22 -3.79 -2.55
N LEU A 25 10.57 -3.95 -3.69
CA LEU A 25 10.52 -2.93 -4.74
C LEU A 25 9.28 -2.06 -4.57
N GLY A 26 9.46 -0.75 -4.79
CA GLY A 26 8.37 0.23 -4.83
C GLY A 26 8.44 1.10 -6.08
N MET A 27 7.31 1.72 -6.42
CA MET A 27 7.15 2.62 -7.58
C MET A 27 6.27 3.79 -7.15
N SER A 28 6.67 5.03 -7.48
CA SER A 28 5.89 6.24 -7.18
C SER A 28 4.65 6.37 -8.07
N THR A 29 4.75 5.92 -9.32
CA THR A 29 3.65 5.85 -10.29
C THR A 29 3.71 4.53 -11.05
N ALA A 30 2.62 4.16 -11.76
CA ALA A 30 2.58 2.95 -12.57
C ALA A 30 3.63 2.90 -13.70
N THR A 31 4.23 4.04 -14.06
CA THR A 31 5.26 4.16 -15.10
C THR A 31 6.66 4.44 -14.56
N SER A 32 6.82 4.62 -13.24
CA SER A 32 8.11 4.90 -12.62
C SER A 32 9.03 3.68 -12.63
N THR A 33 10.35 3.89 -12.62
CA THR A 33 11.30 2.78 -12.48
C THR A 33 11.17 2.15 -11.09
N PRO A 34 10.97 0.82 -10.99
CA PRO A 34 10.93 0.13 -9.71
C PRO A 34 12.25 0.33 -8.96
N THR A 35 12.17 0.74 -7.70
CA THR A 35 13.35 1.04 -6.88
C THR A 35 13.30 0.22 -5.61
N CYS A 36 14.44 -0.35 -5.21
CA CYS A 36 14.54 -1.06 -3.95
C CYS A 36 14.54 -0.09 -2.77
N GLY A 37 13.60 -0.28 -1.84
CA GLY A 37 13.52 0.55 -0.63
C GLY A 37 14.65 0.33 0.38
N TRP A 38 15.50 -0.69 0.18
CA TRP A 38 16.61 -0.99 1.10
C TRP A 38 17.97 -0.53 0.54
N CYS A 39 18.33 -0.97 -0.66
CA CYS A 39 19.64 -0.68 -1.24
C CYS A 39 19.61 0.40 -2.33
N GLY A 40 18.44 0.94 -2.68
CA GLY A 40 18.29 1.96 -3.72
C GLY A 40 18.47 1.47 -5.16
N HIS A 41 18.66 0.17 -5.38
CA HIS A 41 18.84 -0.38 -6.72
C HIS A 41 17.62 -0.11 -7.62
N LEU A 42 17.88 0.41 -8.82
CA LEU A 42 16.90 0.65 -9.87
C LEU A 42 16.69 -0.62 -10.69
N ALA A 43 15.55 -1.27 -10.51
CA ALA A 43 15.21 -2.54 -11.15
C ALA A 43 14.38 -2.32 -12.42
N GLY A 44 14.92 -1.56 -13.38
CA GLY A 44 14.24 -1.24 -14.64
C GLY A 44 14.05 -2.44 -15.58
N ASP A 45 14.83 -3.50 -15.39
CA ASP A 45 14.82 -4.76 -16.12
C ASP A 45 14.15 -5.90 -15.31
N TRP A 46 13.39 -5.55 -14.26
CA TRP A 46 12.76 -6.54 -13.40
C TRP A 46 11.88 -7.52 -14.18
N ARG A 47 12.01 -8.81 -13.84
CA ARG A 47 11.10 -9.87 -14.28
C ARG A 47 10.64 -10.69 -13.10
N CYS A 48 9.39 -11.14 -13.17
CA CYS A 48 8.81 -12.01 -12.16
C CYS A 48 9.54 -13.36 -12.14
N ALA A 49 10.18 -13.69 -11.02
CA ALA A 49 10.83 -14.98 -10.83
C ALA A 49 9.87 -16.19 -10.91
N ASN A 50 8.56 -15.97 -10.71
CA ASN A 50 7.56 -17.03 -10.74
C ASN A 50 6.95 -17.28 -12.13
N CYS A 51 6.75 -16.25 -12.95
CA CYS A 51 6.03 -16.38 -14.22
C CYS A 51 6.67 -15.65 -15.40
N GLY A 52 7.84 -15.04 -15.24
CA GLY A 52 8.60 -14.38 -16.30
C GLY A 52 8.06 -13.01 -16.78
N SER A 53 6.83 -12.65 -16.43
CA SER A 53 6.23 -11.34 -16.78
C SER A 53 7.02 -10.18 -16.18
N ASP A 54 7.16 -9.11 -16.94
CA ASP A 54 7.74 -7.81 -16.55
C ASP A 54 6.67 -6.78 -16.13
N GLU A 55 5.39 -7.10 -16.29
CA GLU A 55 4.31 -6.20 -15.89
C GLU A 55 4.18 -6.13 -14.37
N LEU A 56 4.35 -4.93 -13.84
CA LEU A 56 4.16 -4.61 -12.43
C LEU A 56 2.81 -3.92 -12.20
N ARG A 57 2.29 -4.11 -10.99
CA ARG A 57 1.16 -3.36 -10.46
C ARG A 57 1.52 -2.78 -9.11
N LEU A 58 1.01 -1.59 -8.83
CA LEU A 58 1.01 -1.04 -7.48
C LEU A 58 0.17 -1.96 -6.56
N VAL A 59 0.71 -2.20 -5.38
CA VAL A 59 0.09 -2.92 -4.28
C VAL A 59 -0.14 -1.94 -3.16
N THR A 60 -1.40 -1.64 -2.92
CA THR A 60 -1.82 -0.93 -1.71
C THR A 60 -1.68 -1.89 -0.53
N ILE A 61 -0.82 -1.58 0.44
CA ILE A 61 -0.68 -2.39 1.65
C ILE A 61 -1.92 -2.17 2.53
N GLY A 62 -2.68 -3.24 2.74
CA GLY A 62 -3.26 -3.66 4.03
C GLY A 62 -4.40 -2.86 4.67
N ALA A 63 -4.44 -1.54 4.58
CA ALA A 63 -5.44 -0.74 5.27
C ALA A 63 -6.57 -0.31 4.34
N GLY A 64 -6.24 0.11 3.10
CA GLY A 64 -7.25 0.48 2.10
C GLY A 64 -8.18 -0.66 1.71
N ARG A 65 -7.63 -1.86 1.44
CA ARG A 65 -8.47 -3.03 1.14
C ARG A 65 -9.32 -3.45 2.34
N THR A 66 -8.77 -3.36 3.54
CA THR A 66 -9.52 -3.64 4.77
C THR A 66 -10.68 -2.64 4.95
N ALA A 67 -10.44 -1.36 4.71
CA ALA A 67 -11.47 -0.33 4.73
C ALA A 67 -12.56 -0.57 3.66
N GLU A 68 -12.17 -0.99 2.45
CA GLU A 68 -13.12 -1.35 1.39
C GLU A 68 -14.00 -2.55 1.77
N GLU A 69 -13.42 -3.63 2.31
CA GLU A 69 -14.20 -4.80 2.74
C GLU A 69 -15.09 -4.47 3.96
N LEU A 70 -14.63 -3.63 4.89
CA LEU A 70 -15.46 -3.13 5.99
C LEU A 70 -16.62 -2.27 5.48
N GLY A 71 -16.40 -1.41 4.49
CA GLY A 71 -17.48 -0.64 3.87
C GLY A 71 -18.54 -1.52 3.22
N ARG A 72 -18.14 -2.65 2.61
CA ARG A 72 -19.07 -3.65 2.09
C ARG A 72 -19.85 -4.37 3.20
N ALA A 73 -19.19 -4.69 4.31
CA ALA A 73 -19.79 -5.42 5.43
C ALA A 73 -20.72 -4.55 6.29
N PHE A 74 -20.53 -3.22 6.30
CA PHE A 74 -21.32 -2.28 7.10
C PHE A 74 -21.94 -1.16 6.22
N PRO A 75 -22.96 -1.48 5.39
CA PRO A 75 -23.63 -0.47 4.58
C PRO A 75 -24.23 0.64 5.45
N GLY A 76 -23.99 1.90 5.07
CA GLY A 76 -24.47 3.07 5.80
C GLY A 76 -23.58 3.50 6.98
N VAL A 77 -22.51 2.76 7.30
CA VAL A 77 -21.51 3.18 8.26
C VAL A 77 -20.34 3.84 7.52
N GLN A 78 -19.97 5.05 7.94
CA GLN A 78 -18.81 5.74 7.38
C GLN A 78 -17.53 4.98 7.76
N VAL A 79 -16.69 4.68 6.77
CA VAL A 79 -15.37 4.07 6.98
C VAL A 79 -14.27 5.07 6.65
N VAL A 80 -13.41 5.36 7.61
CA VAL A 80 -12.29 6.30 7.50
C VAL A 80 -10.99 5.52 7.52
N LEU A 81 -10.12 5.81 6.55
CA LEU A 81 -8.78 5.23 6.45
C LEU A 81 -7.76 6.27 6.89
N ALA A 82 -7.03 5.96 7.96
CA ALA A 82 -5.91 6.75 8.45
C ALA A 82 -4.61 5.97 8.24
N ASP A 83 -3.74 6.47 7.37
CA ASP A 83 -2.45 5.84 7.08
C ASP A 83 -1.36 6.88 6.86
N GLY A 84 -0.14 6.44 6.53
CA GLY A 84 1.00 7.33 6.30
C GLY A 84 0.86 8.28 5.10
N GLU A 85 -0.17 8.12 4.27
CA GLU A 85 -0.49 9.01 3.15
C GLU A 85 -1.76 9.83 3.44
N ARG A 86 -2.74 9.22 4.13
CA ARG A 86 -3.99 9.83 4.57
C ARG A 86 -3.93 10.12 6.06
N HIS A 87 -3.34 11.26 6.39
CA HIS A 87 -3.27 11.74 7.77
C HIS A 87 -4.62 12.29 8.23
N VAL A 88 -5.37 11.48 8.97
CA VAL A 88 -6.52 11.92 9.75
C VAL A 88 -6.06 12.08 11.19
N GLN A 89 -6.10 13.32 11.71
CA GLN A 89 -5.58 13.62 13.05
C GLN A 89 -6.65 13.49 14.13
N GLU A 90 -7.89 13.85 13.79
CA GLU A 90 -9.01 13.86 14.73
C GLU A 90 -10.25 13.28 14.05
N VAL A 91 -11.09 12.61 14.84
CA VAL A 91 -12.45 12.21 14.46
C VAL A 91 -13.42 12.73 15.51
N ASP A 92 -14.51 13.36 15.04
CA ASP A 92 -15.61 13.79 15.89
C ASP A 92 -16.38 12.59 16.51
N ALA A 93 -17.39 12.88 17.32
CA ALA A 93 -18.15 11.91 18.11
C ALA A 93 -19.19 11.10 17.31
N GLU A 94 -19.34 11.31 16.00
CA GLU A 94 -20.29 10.54 15.20
C GLU A 94 -19.84 9.08 15.01
N SER A 95 -20.82 8.17 14.96
CA SER A 95 -20.59 6.74 14.76
C SER A 95 -19.94 6.44 13.39
N ARG A 96 -18.70 5.93 13.41
CA ARG A 96 -17.93 5.53 12.21
C ARG A 96 -16.91 4.45 12.52
N LEU A 97 -16.43 3.76 11.48
CA LEU A 97 -15.32 2.81 11.57
C LEU A 97 -14.02 3.48 11.12
N VAL A 98 -12.95 3.33 11.91
CA VAL A 98 -11.63 3.88 11.58
C VAL A 98 -10.65 2.72 11.39
N VAL A 99 -10.01 2.66 10.23
CA VAL A 99 -8.89 1.75 9.94
C VAL A 99 -7.60 2.57 9.99
N ALA A 100 -6.87 2.44 11.09
CA ALA A 100 -5.59 3.12 11.26
C ALA A 100 -4.42 2.14 11.06
N THR A 101 -3.44 2.51 10.22
CA THR A 101 -2.13 1.85 10.30
C THR A 101 -1.37 2.37 11.52
N ARG A 102 -0.46 1.57 12.07
CA ARG A 102 0.36 1.96 13.24
C ARG A 102 0.97 3.34 13.06
N GLY A 103 0.72 4.25 14.00
CA GLY A 103 1.24 5.62 14.03
C GLY A 103 0.36 6.64 13.27
N ALA A 104 -0.78 6.21 12.73
CA ALA A 104 -1.77 7.06 12.08
C ALA A 104 -3.11 7.02 12.82
N GLU A 105 -3.14 6.62 14.09
CA GLU A 105 -4.35 6.58 14.91
C GLU A 105 -4.84 8.03 15.21
N PRO A 106 -6.07 8.41 14.81
CA PRO A 106 -6.62 9.72 15.14
C PRO A 106 -7.06 9.80 16.60
N VAL A 107 -7.10 11.03 17.14
CA VAL A 107 -7.73 11.32 18.42
C VAL A 107 -9.25 11.31 18.25
N ALA A 108 -9.95 10.52 19.06
CA ALA A 108 -11.41 10.48 19.07
C ALA A 108 -11.99 11.44 20.12
N ALA A 109 -13.02 12.19 19.75
CA ALA A 109 -13.68 13.15 20.63
C ALA A 109 -14.46 12.51 21.82
N GLY A 110 -14.77 11.21 21.74
CA GLY A 110 -15.51 10.46 22.76
C GLY A 110 -17.02 10.43 22.51
#